data_AF-A0A7W2MNP5-F1
#
_entry.id   AF-A0A7W2MNP5-F1
#
_cell.length_a   1.000
_cell.length_b   1.000
_cell.length_c   1.000
_cell.angle_alpha   90.00
_cell.angle_beta   90.00
_cell.angle_gamma   90.00
#
_symmetry.space_group_name_H-M   'P 1'
#
loop_
_entity.id
_entity.type
_entity.pdbx_description
1 polymer ?
#
loop_
_entity_poly.entity_id
_entity_poly.type
_entity_poly.pdbx_seq_one_letter_code
_entity_poly.pdbx_strand_id
1 'polypeptide(L)'
;MKSEKFDYIIVGAGSAGCVLANRLSEDSDNNVLLIETGGSDKSIFIQMPTALSIPMNSKKYAWQFESQPEPFLDDRRMHCPRGKVLGGSSSINGMVYVRGHAKDFDEWQQHGAQEWDYAHCLPYFKKSEDWAFSANEYRAKDGPLGVNNGNEMKNPLYRAFIDAGVEAGYFETQDYNAGQQEGFGPMHMTVKNGVRASTANAYLRPAMVRNNLTVITHALVHKVLLEGKKAVGVRYEHKGKVVDISAHKEVILSAGSIGSPHILQLSGIGPKAALEAANIEVKHDLPGVGENLQDHLEFYFQFKCKQPITLNGKLDWWSKLLIGTRWILSKKGLGSTNHFESCGFIRSKASVEWPDLQYHFLPAAMRYDGKEAFAGHGFQVHVGHNKPKSRGQIKAISNDPKVHPEIRFNYLEHEADREGFRACVRLTREIINQQALDNYRGEEIQPGLHVQTDEEIDSFVRQSVESAYHPSCSCKMGTDAMAVVDPQTRVHGIEGLRVVDSSIFPTIPNGNLNSPTIMVAERAADMIRSRALLAPSNAAVTIAGNWQEQQRSTVAKRTTN
;
A
#
# COMPACT_ATOMS: atom_id res chain seq x y z
N MET A 1 0.59 -33.71 20.50
CA MET A 1 0.04 -33.37 19.15
C MET A 1 0.68 -34.35 18.18
N LYS A 2 -0.10 -35.04 17.35
CA LYS A 2 0.45 -35.81 16.22
C LYS A 2 1.40 -34.89 15.44
N SER A 3 2.48 -35.40 14.87
CA SER A 3 3.37 -34.58 14.03
C SER A 3 2.57 -34.06 12.83
N GLU A 4 1.95 -32.90 12.96
CA GLU A 4 1.27 -32.22 11.87
C GLU A 4 2.36 -31.75 10.91
N LYS A 5 2.61 -32.56 9.88
CA LYS A 5 3.50 -32.19 8.79
C LYS A 5 2.70 -31.26 7.89
N PHE A 6 3.11 -29.99 7.83
CA PHE A 6 2.54 -29.03 6.88
C PHE A 6 3.37 -29.05 5.60
N ASP A 7 2.71 -29.02 4.44
CA ASP A 7 3.38 -28.86 3.16
C ASP A 7 3.91 -27.45 3.01
N TYR A 8 3.09 -26.47 3.37
CA TYR A 8 3.42 -25.06 3.28
C TYR A 8 3.26 -24.38 4.64
N ILE A 9 4.27 -23.58 5.01
CA ILE A 9 4.17 -22.66 6.15
C ILE A 9 4.25 -21.24 5.61
N ILE A 10 3.17 -20.48 5.82
CA ILE A 10 3.08 -19.06 5.45
C ILE A 10 3.28 -18.22 6.71
N VAL A 11 4.23 -17.30 6.66
CA VAL A 11 4.58 -16.41 7.76
C VAL A 11 4.00 -15.02 7.51
N GLY A 12 3.01 -14.63 8.32
CA GLY A 12 2.29 -13.37 8.24
C GLY A 12 0.95 -13.51 7.53
N ALA A 13 -0.15 -13.28 8.23
CA ALA A 13 -1.50 -13.23 7.65
C ALA A 13 -1.82 -11.85 7.08
N GLY A 14 -0.89 -11.26 6.33
CA GLY A 14 -1.04 -9.97 5.69
C GLY A 14 -1.89 -9.99 4.42
N SER A 15 -1.75 -8.95 3.58
CA SER A 15 -2.40 -8.89 2.27
C SER A 15 -2.07 -10.10 1.41
N ALA A 16 -0.78 -10.42 1.23
CA ALA A 16 -0.34 -11.57 0.45
C ALA A 16 -0.61 -12.91 1.16
N GLY A 17 -0.28 -13.02 2.45
CA GLY A 17 -0.37 -14.29 3.18
C GLY A 17 -1.79 -14.85 3.27
N CYS A 18 -2.82 -13.99 3.40
CA CYS A 18 -4.22 -14.43 3.34
C CYS A 18 -4.61 -14.99 1.97
N VAL A 19 -4.10 -14.41 0.87
CA VAL A 19 -4.34 -14.88 -0.49
C VAL A 19 -3.69 -16.25 -0.69
N LEU A 20 -2.41 -16.39 -0.31
CA LEU A 20 -1.68 -17.65 -0.40
C LEU A 20 -2.34 -18.76 0.42
N ALA A 21 -2.74 -18.47 1.66
CA ALA A 21 -3.42 -19.43 2.51
C ALA A 21 -4.73 -19.93 1.88
N ASN A 22 -5.50 -19.03 1.25
CA ASN A 22 -6.68 -19.41 0.51
C ASN A 22 -6.32 -20.26 -0.71
N ARG A 23 -5.43 -19.79 -1.60
CA ARG A 23 -5.15 -20.47 -2.87
C ARG A 23 -4.44 -21.81 -2.69
N LEU A 24 -3.47 -21.93 -1.80
CA LEU A 24 -2.74 -23.19 -1.57
C LEU A 24 -3.62 -24.26 -0.93
N SER A 25 -4.56 -23.87 -0.06
CA SER A 25 -5.50 -24.80 0.60
C SER A 25 -6.71 -25.19 -0.27
N GLU A 26 -6.88 -24.60 -1.46
CA GLU A 26 -7.91 -25.07 -2.41
C GLU A 26 -7.68 -26.50 -2.87
N ASP A 27 -6.43 -26.95 -2.88
CA ASP A 27 -6.04 -28.32 -3.13
C ASP A 27 -6.02 -29.07 -1.80
N SER A 28 -6.89 -30.08 -1.67
CA SER A 28 -7.07 -30.85 -0.44
C SER A 28 -5.84 -31.67 -0.04
N ASP A 29 -4.93 -31.91 -0.98
CA ASP A 29 -3.71 -32.67 -0.74
C ASP A 29 -2.61 -31.83 -0.07
N ASN A 30 -2.78 -30.50 -0.03
CA ASN A 30 -1.85 -29.60 0.65
C ASN A 30 -2.31 -29.28 2.07
N ASN A 31 -1.46 -29.55 3.06
CA ASN A 31 -1.65 -29.08 4.44
C ASN A 31 -0.95 -27.73 4.62
N VAL A 32 -1.70 -26.68 4.92
CA VAL A 32 -1.20 -25.30 5.00
C VAL A 32 -1.27 -24.78 6.43
N LEU A 33 -0.15 -24.26 6.92
CA LEU A 33 -0.08 -23.50 8.18
C LEU A 33 0.10 -22.02 7.88
N LEU A 34 -0.76 -21.18 8.44
CA LEU A 34 -0.63 -19.72 8.43
C LEU A 34 -0.36 -19.21 9.85
N ILE A 35 0.76 -18.51 10.06
CA ILE A 35 1.16 -17.97 11.38
C ILE A 35 1.07 -16.44 11.36
N GLU A 36 0.42 -15.85 12.37
CA GLU A 36 0.26 -14.40 12.51
C GLU A 36 0.52 -13.94 13.95
N THR A 37 1.28 -12.87 14.11
CA THR A 37 1.56 -12.25 15.42
C THR A 37 0.33 -11.55 16.00
N GLY A 38 -0.47 -10.94 15.14
CA GLY A 38 -1.71 -10.25 15.48
C GLY A 38 -2.86 -11.16 15.87
N GLY A 39 -3.94 -10.51 16.30
CA GLY A 39 -5.20 -11.16 16.65
C GLY A 39 -6.27 -11.07 15.56
N SER A 40 -7.52 -11.20 15.98
CA SER A 40 -8.71 -11.16 15.11
C SER A 40 -9.02 -9.76 14.56
N ASP A 41 -9.52 -9.70 13.32
CA ASP A 41 -9.95 -8.49 12.61
C ASP A 41 -11.42 -8.13 12.85
N LYS A 42 -12.17 -8.90 13.65
CA LYS A 42 -13.64 -8.75 13.85
C LYS A 42 -14.10 -7.45 14.53
N SER A 43 -13.16 -6.59 14.95
CA SER A 43 -13.47 -5.30 15.60
C SER A 43 -14.35 -4.41 14.71
N ILE A 44 -15.38 -3.79 15.29
CA ILE A 44 -16.22 -2.83 14.56
C ILE A 44 -15.40 -1.69 13.94
N PHE A 45 -14.35 -1.24 14.63
CA PHE A 45 -13.45 -0.19 14.13
C PHE A 45 -12.61 -0.62 12.92
N ILE A 46 -12.40 -1.93 12.73
CA ILE A 46 -11.76 -2.47 11.52
C ILE A 46 -12.81 -2.60 10.41
N GLN A 47 -13.98 -3.15 10.75
CA GLN A 47 -14.99 -3.52 9.77
C GLN A 47 -15.72 -2.31 9.17
N MET A 48 -15.87 -1.21 9.91
CA MET A 48 -16.53 0.03 9.47
C MET A 48 -15.56 0.95 8.71
N PRO A 49 -15.78 1.22 7.40
CA PRO A 49 -14.91 2.07 6.59
C PRO A 49 -14.52 3.43 7.19
N THR A 50 -15.47 4.23 7.68
CA THR A 50 -15.19 5.57 8.26
C THR A 50 -14.23 5.52 9.46
N ALA A 51 -14.14 4.38 10.16
CA ALA A 51 -13.32 4.26 11.37
C ALA A 51 -11.83 4.00 11.08
N LEU A 52 -11.37 4.12 9.82
CA LEU A 52 -10.04 3.71 9.35
C LEU A 52 -8.85 4.23 10.17
N SER A 53 -8.94 5.44 10.75
CA SER A 53 -7.84 6.02 11.54
C SER A 53 -7.66 5.37 12.91
N ILE A 54 -8.70 4.72 13.45
CA ILE A 54 -8.67 4.14 14.80
C ILE A 54 -7.78 2.90 14.87
N PRO A 55 -7.92 1.88 13.98
CA PRO A 55 -7.04 0.72 14.00
C PRO A 55 -5.57 1.07 13.72
N MET A 56 -5.33 2.00 12.80
CA MET A 56 -3.98 2.40 12.38
C MET A 56 -3.15 2.99 13.52
N ASN A 57 -3.79 3.71 14.45
CA ASN A 57 -3.14 4.35 15.61
C ASN A 57 -3.19 3.48 16.89
N SER A 58 -3.53 2.19 16.77
CA SER A 58 -3.65 1.29 17.92
C SER A 58 -2.50 0.28 18.00
N LYS A 59 -1.81 0.21 19.14
CA LYS A 59 -0.83 -0.86 19.45
C LYS A 59 -1.43 -2.27 19.43
N LYS A 60 -2.76 -2.38 19.50
CA LYS A 60 -3.48 -3.66 19.41
C LYS A 60 -3.49 -4.22 18.00
N TYR A 61 -3.69 -3.36 16.99
CA TYR A 61 -3.88 -3.76 15.60
C TYR A 61 -2.71 -3.38 14.69
N ALA A 62 -1.75 -2.62 15.20
CA ALA A 62 -0.54 -2.24 14.48
C ALA A 62 0.73 -2.45 15.31
N TRP A 63 1.84 -2.64 14.59
CA TRP A 63 3.19 -2.73 15.14
C TRP A 63 3.69 -1.40 15.71
N GLN A 64 3.21 -0.27 15.17
CA GLN A 64 3.63 1.09 15.56
C GLN A 64 5.16 1.24 15.45
N PHE A 65 5.73 0.83 14.32
CA PHE A 65 7.14 1.07 14.06
C PHE A 65 7.41 2.57 13.91
N GLU A 66 8.67 2.94 14.03
CA GLU A 66 9.17 4.29 13.85
C GLU A 66 10.50 4.20 13.09
N SER A 67 10.74 5.15 12.19
CA SER A 67 12.03 5.24 11.51
C SER A 67 13.14 5.68 12.46
N GLN A 68 14.39 5.50 12.03
CA GLN A 68 15.49 6.30 12.53
C GLN A 68 15.32 7.78 12.15
N PRO A 69 16.06 8.69 12.80
CA PRO A 69 16.10 10.08 12.37
C PRO A 69 16.44 10.16 10.88
N GLU A 70 15.54 10.75 10.11
CA GLU A 70 15.68 10.90 8.67
C GLU A 70 16.54 12.15 8.39
N PRO A 71 17.79 11.98 7.91
CA PRO A 71 18.76 13.07 7.87
C PRO A 71 18.37 14.22 6.92
N PHE A 72 17.51 13.93 5.96
CA PHE A 72 17.02 14.88 4.96
C PHE A 72 15.61 15.40 5.29
N LEU A 73 15.05 15.04 6.45
CA LEU A 73 13.80 15.56 7.01
C LEU A 73 14.03 16.20 8.39
N ASP A 74 15.16 16.90 8.58
CA ASP A 74 15.51 17.57 9.83
C ASP A 74 15.53 16.62 11.04
N ASP A 75 16.08 15.42 10.85
CA ASP A 75 16.19 14.36 11.87
C ASP A 75 14.84 13.93 12.47
N ARG A 76 13.72 14.23 11.78
CA ARG A 76 12.40 13.72 12.16
C ARG A 76 12.40 12.21 12.16
N ARG A 77 11.69 11.64 13.13
CA ARG A 77 11.30 10.24 13.14
C ARG A 77 9.92 10.10 12.54
N MET A 78 9.78 9.20 11.57
CA MET A 78 8.56 8.99 10.82
C MET A 78 7.78 7.82 11.41
N HIS A 79 6.49 8.03 11.66
CA HIS A 79 5.61 6.98 12.13
C HIS A 79 5.37 5.95 11.02
N CYS A 80 5.57 4.67 11.29
CA CYS A 80 5.42 3.56 10.34
C CYS A 80 4.46 2.48 10.88
N PRO A 81 3.15 2.78 10.99
CA PRO A 81 2.17 1.82 11.49
C PRO A 81 1.98 0.70 10.47
N ARG A 82 2.26 -0.56 10.84
CA ARG A 82 1.98 -1.76 10.03
C ARG A 82 0.98 -2.67 10.71
N GLY A 83 0.10 -3.30 9.94
CA GLY A 83 -0.94 -4.17 10.50
C GLY A 83 -0.35 -5.34 11.27
N LYS A 84 -0.86 -5.55 12.48
CA LYS A 84 -0.57 -6.64 13.41
C LYS A 84 -1.90 -7.28 13.83
N VAL A 85 -2.57 -7.86 12.84
CA VAL A 85 -3.93 -8.43 12.91
C VAL A 85 -4.12 -9.31 11.68
N LEU A 86 -5.03 -10.28 11.71
CA LEU A 86 -5.43 -11.01 10.51
C LEU A 86 -5.83 -10.04 9.37
N GLY A 87 -5.31 -10.28 8.17
CA GLY A 87 -5.38 -9.38 7.01
C GLY A 87 -4.26 -8.34 6.96
N GLY A 88 -3.46 -8.23 8.03
CA GLY A 88 -2.35 -7.28 8.17
C GLY A 88 -2.77 -5.86 7.85
N SER A 89 -1.96 -5.19 7.02
CA SER A 89 -2.23 -3.80 6.62
C SER A 89 -3.55 -3.62 5.85
N SER A 90 -4.07 -4.63 5.15
CA SER A 90 -5.39 -4.52 4.49
C SER A 90 -6.56 -4.32 5.48
N SER A 91 -6.39 -4.76 6.73
CA SER A 91 -7.36 -4.59 7.81
C SER A 91 -7.29 -3.22 8.50
N ILE A 92 -6.25 -2.42 8.24
CA ILE A 92 -6.06 -1.10 8.86
C ILE A 92 -5.83 0.04 7.87
N ASN A 93 -5.75 -0.23 6.57
CA ASN A 93 -5.48 0.79 5.54
C ASN A 93 -6.67 1.73 5.27
N GLY A 94 -6.44 2.73 4.42
CA GLY A 94 -7.49 3.65 3.92
C GLY A 94 -8.45 3.06 2.88
N MET A 95 -8.38 1.76 2.57
CA MET A 95 -9.22 1.05 1.60
C MET A 95 -9.18 1.54 0.15
N VAL A 96 -8.30 2.48 -0.19
CA VAL A 96 -8.11 2.92 -1.56
C VAL A 96 -7.68 1.74 -2.45
N TYR A 97 -8.35 1.58 -3.60
CA TYR A 97 -8.05 0.53 -4.57
C TYR A 97 -7.33 1.10 -5.79
N VAL A 98 -5.99 1.08 -5.75
CA VAL A 98 -5.14 1.50 -6.87
C VAL A 98 -4.29 0.32 -7.31
N ARG A 99 -4.25 0.07 -8.63
CA ARG A 99 -3.39 -0.95 -9.25
C ARG A 99 -1.99 -0.44 -9.56
N GLY A 100 -1.81 0.85 -9.80
CA GLY A 100 -0.58 1.42 -10.37
C GLY A 100 -0.73 1.66 -11.87
N HIS A 101 0.25 2.33 -12.47
CA HIS A 101 0.31 2.53 -13.91
C HIS A 101 0.81 1.26 -14.60
N ALA A 102 0.40 1.01 -15.85
CA ALA A 102 0.93 -0.12 -16.61
C ALA A 102 2.47 -0.09 -16.72
N LYS A 103 3.03 1.09 -16.99
CA LYS A 103 4.48 1.30 -17.09
C LYS A 103 5.25 0.98 -15.81
N ASP A 104 4.61 1.02 -14.64
CA ASP A 104 5.28 0.60 -13.40
C ASP A 104 5.63 -0.89 -13.43
N PHE A 105 4.76 -1.72 -14.01
CA PHE A 105 4.99 -3.15 -14.17
C PHE A 105 5.95 -3.44 -15.32
N ASP A 106 5.86 -2.68 -16.41
CA ASP A 106 6.83 -2.78 -17.49
C ASP A 106 8.25 -2.44 -16.99
N GLU A 107 8.36 -1.45 -16.10
CA GLU A 107 9.60 -1.11 -15.39
C GLU A 107 10.06 -2.27 -14.49
N TRP A 108 9.17 -2.99 -13.80
CA TRP A 108 9.57 -4.21 -13.05
C TRP A 108 10.27 -5.22 -13.95
N GLN A 109 9.74 -5.48 -15.14
CA GLN A 109 10.37 -6.37 -16.11
C GLN A 109 11.73 -5.85 -16.57
N GLN A 110 11.88 -4.54 -16.82
CA GLN A 110 13.16 -3.93 -17.15
C GLN A 110 14.21 -4.11 -16.03
N HIS A 111 13.76 -4.17 -14.78
CA HIS A 111 14.59 -4.47 -13.60
C HIS A 111 14.78 -5.98 -13.34
N GLY A 112 14.51 -6.83 -14.31
CA GLY A 112 14.79 -8.27 -14.24
C GLY A 112 13.69 -9.12 -13.61
N ALA A 113 12.53 -8.54 -13.26
CA ALA A 113 11.34 -9.33 -12.92
C ALA A 113 10.68 -9.83 -14.21
N GLN A 114 11.32 -10.80 -14.85
CA GLN A 114 10.89 -11.36 -16.13
C GLN A 114 9.42 -11.81 -16.10
N GLU A 115 8.67 -11.46 -17.16
CA GLU A 115 7.23 -11.68 -17.29
C GLU A 115 6.38 -10.96 -16.23
N TRP A 116 6.88 -9.99 -15.47
CA TRP A 116 6.07 -9.18 -14.54
C TRP A 116 5.63 -7.83 -15.12
N ASP A 117 5.66 -7.67 -16.45
CA ASP A 117 5.07 -6.52 -17.13
C ASP A 117 3.54 -6.47 -17.02
N TYR A 118 2.94 -5.35 -17.44
CA TYR A 118 1.51 -5.12 -17.24
C TYR A 118 0.64 -6.17 -17.93
N ALA A 119 1.02 -6.65 -19.11
CA ALA A 119 0.26 -7.64 -19.84
C ALA A 119 0.09 -8.92 -19.02
N HIS A 120 1.15 -9.35 -18.32
CA HIS A 120 1.12 -10.51 -17.44
C HIS A 120 0.47 -10.24 -16.07
N CYS A 121 0.50 -8.99 -15.58
CA CYS A 121 -0.09 -8.64 -14.27
C CYS A 121 -1.61 -8.42 -14.33
N LEU A 122 -2.13 -7.82 -15.41
CA LEU A 122 -3.55 -7.47 -15.54
C LEU A 122 -4.52 -8.66 -15.35
N PRO A 123 -4.27 -9.87 -15.91
CA PRO A 123 -5.11 -11.04 -15.66
C PRO A 123 -5.23 -11.40 -14.18
N TYR A 124 -4.18 -11.19 -13.39
CA TYR A 124 -4.17 -11.47 -11.95
C TYR A 124 -4.82 -10.37 -11.12
N PHE A 125 -4.72 -9.11 -11.54
CA PHE A 125 -5.58 -8.05 -11.00
C PHE A 125 -7.06 -8.39 -11.19
N LYS A 126 -7.44 -8.82 -12.39
CA LYS A 126 -8.81 -9.24 -12.72
C LYS A 126 -9.25 -10.46 -11.91
N LYS A 127 -8.41 -11.50 -11.79
CA LYS A 127 -8.70 -12.72 -10.98
C LYS A 127 -9.09 -12.39 -9.54
N SER A 128 -8.47 -11.36 -8.96
CA SER A 128 -8.70 -10.96 -7.57
C SER A 128 -9.99 -10.15 -7.36
N GLU A 129 -10.50 -9.50 -8.40
CA GLU A 129 -11.45 -8.39 -8.32
C GLU A 129 -12.92 -8.82 -8.48
N ASP A 130 -13.78 -8.26 -7.64
CA ASP A 130 -15.23 -8.23 -7.83
C ASP A 130 -15.70 -6.78 -7.89
N TRP A 131 -15.76 -6.26 -9.12
CA TRP A 131 -16.16 -4.90 -9.41
C TRP A 131 -17.69 -4.74 -9.30
N ALA A 132 -18.11 -3.73 -8.54
CA ALA A 132 -19.54 -3.47 -8.28
C ALA A 132 -20.36 -3.13 -9.53
N PHE A 133 -19.71 -2.70 -10.62
CA PHE A 133 -20.35 -2.33 -11.88
C PHE A 133 -20.02 -3.32 -13.00
N SER A 134 -20.27 -2.99 -14.26
CA SER A 134 -20.03 -3.91 -15.38
C SER A 134 -18.55 -4.26 -15.56
N ALA A 135 -18.25 -5.55 -15.74
CA ALA A 135 -16.94 -6.00 -16.15
C ALA A 135 -16.60 -5.51 -17.56
N ASN A 136 -15.31 -5.38 -17.87
CA ASN A 136 -14.82 -5.00 -19.18
C ASN A 136 -13.43 -5.61 -19.41
N GLU A 137 -12.68 -5.07 -20.37
CA GLU A 137 -11.32 -5.53 -20.67
C GLU A 137 -10.37 -5.42 -19.45
N TYR A 138 -10.54 -4.39 -18.60
CA TYR A 138 -9.70 -4.10 -17.44
C TYR A 138 -10.32 -4.53 -16.11
N ARG A 139 -11.65 -4.54 -16.01
CA ARG A 139 -12.43 -4.82 -14.80
C ARG A 139 -13.03 -6.21 -14.83
N ALA A 140 -13.09 -6.86 -13.67
CA ALA A 140 -13.63 -8.21 -13.53
C ALA A 140 -14.71 -8.29 -12.45
N LYS A 141 -15.49 -9.35 -12.53
CA LYS A 141 -16.45 -9.76 -11.51
C LYS A 141 -16.04 -11.10 -10.92
N ASP A 142 -16.71 -11.47 -9.84
CA ASP A 142 -16.66 -12.80 -9.24
C ASP A 142 -15.35 -13.15 -8.50
N GLY A 143 -14.38 -12.22 -8.49
CA GLY A 143 -13.24 -12.30 -7.60
C GLY A 143 -13.62 -12.18 -6.12
N PRO A 144 -12.71 -12.53 -5.20
CA PRO A 144 -12.98 -12.43 -3.76
C PRO A 144 -12.99 -10.99 -3.24
N LEU A 145 -12.23 -10.07 -3.85
CA LEU A 145 -12.04 -8.71 -3.35
C LEU A 145 -13.08 -7.75 -3.95
N GLY A 146 -14.09 -7.36 -3.15
CA GLY A 146 -15.10 -6.39 -3.59
C GLY A 146 -14.56 -4.97 -3.71
N VAL A 147 -14.79 -4.33 -4.86
CA VAL A 147 -14.34 -2.97 -5.21
C VAL A 147 -15.51 -2.13 -5.71
N ASN A 148 -15.60 -0.86 -5.30
CA ASN A 148 -16.65 0.08 -5.72
C ASN A 148 -16.17 1.55 -5.73
N ASN A 149 -17.08 2.49 -6.01
CA ASN A 149 -16.84 3.95 -6.11
C ASN A 149 -17.41 4.76 -4.95
N GLY A 150 -17.11 4.37 -3.71
CA GLY A 150 -17.51 5.21 -2.59
C GLY A 150 -19.02 5.19 -2.36
N ASN A 151 -19.54 6.34 -1.94
CA ASN A 151 -20.96 6.65 -1.88
C ASN A 151 -21.40 7.47 -3.11
N GLU A 152 -20.86 7.17 -4.29
CA GLU A 152 -21.20 7.80 -5.57
C GLU A 152 -20.90 9.32 -5.60
N MET A 153 -19.86 9.79 -4.91
CA MET A 153 -19.41 11.18 -4.90
C MET A 153 -20.54 12.18 -4.56
N LYS A 154 -21.46 11.81 -3.66
CA LYS A 154 -22.63 12.65 -3.29
C LYS A 154 -22.29 14.05 -2.77
N ASN A 155 -21.08 14.24 -2.22
CA ASN A 155 -20.61 15.56 -1.84
C ASN A 155 -20.17 16.33 -3.09
N PRO A 156 -20.72 17.53 -3.40
CA PRO A 156 -20.41 18.24 -4.63
C PRO A 156 -18.94 18.66 -4.74
N LEU A 157 -18.18 18.70 -3.63
CA LEU A 157 -16.75 18.98 -3.64
C LEU A 157 -15.95 17.95 -4.45
N TYR A 158 -16.38 16.68 -4.50
CA TYR A 158 -15.68 15.66 -5.28
C TYR A 158 -15.73 15.98 -6.77
N ARG A 159 -16.92 16.31 -7.30
CA ARG A 159 -17.04 16.70 -8.71
C ARG A 159 -16.33 18.02 -9.00
N ALA A 160 -16.46 19.01 -8.10
CA ALA A 160 -15.78 20.29 -8.25
C ALA A 160 -14.24 20.13 -8.32
N PHE A 161 -13.67 19.19 -7.59
CA PHE A 161 -12.24 18.88 -7.66
C PHE A 161 -11.85 18.25 -9.01
N ILE A 162 -12.65 17.32 -9.53
CA ILE A 162 -12.43 16.73 -10.86
C ILE A 162 -12.51 17.81 -11.95
N ASP A 163 -13.56 18.64 -11.91
CA ASP A 163 -13.75 19.75 -12.84
C ASP A 163 -12.56 20.72 -12.76
N ALA A 164 -12.08 21.06 -11.56
CA ALA A 164 -10.92 21.91 -11.39
C ALA A 164 -9.64 21.32 -12.02
N GLY A 165 -9.44 20.00 -11.94
CA GLY A 165 -8.36 19.33 -12.66
C GLY A 165 -8.50 19.46 -14.18
N VAL A 166 -9.71 19.28 -14.71
CA VAL A 166 -9.99 19.46 -16.14
C VAL A 166 -9.77 20.92 -16.58
N GLU A 167 -10.21 21.88 -15.78
CA GLU A 167 -10.00 23.30 -16.03
C GLU A 167 -8.54 23.72 -15.97
N ALA A 168 -7.72 23.05 -15.15
CA ALA A 168 -6.28 23.20 -15.15
C ALA A 168 -5.59 22.57 -16.38
N GLY A 169 -6.34 21.88 -17.23
CA GLY A 169 -5.89 21.35 -18.52
C GLY A 169 -5.46 19.88 -18.51
N TYR A 170 -5.84 19.13 -17.47
CA TYR A 170 -5.64 17.69 -17.38
C TYR A 170 -6.83 16.90 -17.94
N PHE A 171 -6.62 15.63 -18.23
CA PHE A 171 -7.69 14.75 -18.65
C PHE A 171 -8.71 14.51 -17.52
N GLU A 172 -9.95 14.24 -17.90
CA GLU A 172 -10.87 13.50 -17.05
C GLU A 172 -10.69 12.00 -17.31
N THR A 173 -10.48 11.20 -16.27
CA THR A 173 -10.48 9.73 -16.35
C THR A 173 -11.74 9.17 -15.73
N GLN A 174 -12.42 8.28 -16.45
CA GLN A 174 -13.59 7.56 -15.93
C GLN A 174 -13.19 6.39 -15.03
N ASP A 175 -11.98 5.87 -15.20
CA ASP A 175 -11.44 4.75 -14.44
C ASP A 175 -9.91 4.74 -14.52
N TYR A 176 -9.26 5.20 -13.45
CA TYR A 176 -7.81 5.29 -13.39
C TYR A 176 -7.11 3.92 -13.25
N ASN A 177 -7.84 2.82 -12.98
CA ASN A 177 -7.24 1.48 -13.00
C ASN A 177 -7.51 0.71 -14.32
N ALA A 178 -8.15 1.36 -15.28
CA ALA A 178 -8.37 0.84 -16.63
C ALA A 178 -7.31 1.39 -17.59
N GLY A 179 -7.68 1.60 -18.85
CA GLY A 179 -6.74 2.01 -19.90
C GLY A 179 -6.16 3.42 -19.76
N GLN A 180 -6.64 4.31 -18.87
CA GLN A 180 -6.08 5.65 -18.71
C GLN A 180 -6.03 6.07 -17.23
N GLN A 181 -4.85 6.00 -16.60
CA GLN A 181 -4.66 6.49 -15.24
C GLN A 181 -4.55 8.02 -15.19
N GLU A 182 -3.84 8.63 -16.14
CA GLU A 182 -3.59 10.08 -16.16
C GLU A 182 -4.91 10.86 -16.26
N GLY A 183 -5.07 11.83 -15.36
CA GLY A 183 -6.26 12.66 -15.24
C GLY A 183 -6.91 12.64 -13.86
N PHE A 184 -8.04 13.32 -13.75
CA PHE A 184 -8.87 13.42 -12.55
C PHE A 184 -10.15 12.60 -12.71
N GLY A 185 -10.59 11.94 -11.65
CA GLY A 185 -11.70 10.99 -11.73
C GLY A 185 -12.20 10.48 -10.39
N PRO A 186 -13.18 9.54 -10.39
CA PRO A 186 -13.66 8.89 -9.20
C PRO A 186 -12.56 8.05 -8.55
N MET A 187 -12.51 8.04 -7.22
CA MET A 187 -11.58 7.22 -6.45
C MET A 187 -12.26 5.94 -5.97
N HIS A 188 -11.61 4.80 -6.19
CA HIS A 188 -12.19 3.49 -5.95
C HIS A 188 -11.74 2.94 -4.59
N MET A 189 -12.59 2.12 -3.97
CA MET A 189 -12.30 1.54 -2.64
C MET A 189 -12.63 0.05 -2.54
N THR A 190 -11.89 -0.65 -1.68
CA THR A 190 -12.12 -2.05 -1.30
C THR A 190 -13.18 -2.14 -0.19
N VAL A 191 -14.44 -1.95 -0.55
CA VAL A 191 -15.60 -2.06 0.34
C VAL A 191 -16.69 -2.89 -0.35
N LYS A 192 -17.22 -3.91 0.34
CA LYS A 192 -18.30 -4.76 -0.16
C LYS A 192 -19.45 -4.75 0.82
N ASN A 193 -20.66 -4.46 0.34
CA ASN A 193 -21.88 -4.39 1.16
C ASN A 193 -21.72 -3.47 2.40
N GLY A 194 -21.01 -2.36 2.22
CA GLY A 194 -20.73 -1.37 3.26
C GLY A 194 -19.72 -1.77 4.33
N VAL A 195 -19.04 -2.91 4.16
CA VAL A 195 -18.00 -3.42 5.06
C VAL A 195 -16.65 -3.40 4.34
N ARG A 196 -15.57 -3.10 5.06
CA ARG A 196 -14.20 -3.22 4.54
C ARG A 196 -13.97 -4.58 3.89
N ALA A 197 -13.47 -4.61 2.66
CA ALA A 197 -13.05 -5.84 1.99
C ALA A 197 -11.54 -6.08 2.19
N SER A 198 -11.13 -6.41 3.42
CA SER A 198 -9.74 -6.82 3.72
C SER A 198 -9.45 -8.21 3.15
N THR A 199 -8.17 -8.61 3.04
CA THR A 199 -7.83 -9.97 2.62
C THR A 199 -8.21 -11.02 3.66
N ALA A 200 -8.34 -10.64 4.94
CA ALA A 200 -8.94 -11.49 5.96
C ALA A 200 -10.42 -11.79 5.66
N ASN A 201 -11.19 -10.77 5.27
CA ASN A 201 -12.60 -10.91 4.92
C ASN A 201 -12.80 -11.65 3.59
N ALA A 202 -12.05 -11.25 2.57
CA ALA A 202 -12.22 -11.67 1.18
C ALA A 202 -11.64 -13.07 0.91
N TYR A 203 -10.48 -13.39 1.49
CA TYR A 203 -9.75 -14.63 1.20
C TYR A 203 -9.70 -15.58 2.39
N LEU A 204 -9.21 -15.11 3.54
CA LEU A 204 -8.89 -16.02 4.64
C LEU A 204 -10.13 -16.62 5.29
N ARG A 205 -11.12 -15.79 5.65
CA ARG A 205 -12.31 -16.26 6.37
C ARG A 205 -13.10 -17.32 5.61
N PRO A 206 -13.33 -17.21 4.29
CA PRO A 206 -13.91 -18.30 3.51
C PRO A 206 -13.05 -19.58 3.50
N ALA A 207 -11.72 -19.47 3.50
CA ALA A 207 -10.82 -20.63 3.48
C ALA A 207 -10.70 -21.35 4.84
N MET A 208 -10.92 -20.65 5.95
CA MET A 208 -10.82 -21.21 7.32
C MET A 208 -11.81 -22.34 7.63
N VAL A 209 -12.80 -22.59 6.77
CA VAL A 209 -13.71 -23.75 6.90
C VAL A 209 -13.09 -25.07 6.43
N ARG A 210 -11.95 -25.01 5.73
CA ARG A 210 -11.28 -26.19 5.16
C ARG A 210 -10.39 -26.86 6.22
N ASN A 211 -10.45 -28.19 6.30
CA ASN A 211 -9.73 -28.97 7.33
C ASN A 211 -8.21 -29.02 7.11
N ASN A 212 -7.73 -28.66 5.92
CA ASN A 212 -6.31 -28.65 5.55
C ASN A 212 -5.65 -27.26 5.71
N LEU A 213 -6.34 -26.28 6.30
CA LEU A 213 -5.79 -24.97 6.64
C LEU A 213 -5.81 -24.74 8.15
N THR A 214 -4.63 -24.64 8.75
CA THR A 214 -4.45 -24.28 10.16
C THR A 214 -4.00 -22.82 10.26
N VAL A 215 -4.68 -22.02 11.08
CA VAL A 215 -4.31 -20.62 11.35
C VAL A 215 -3.93 -20.46 12.82
N ILE A 216 -2.70 -20.01 13.09
CA ILE A 216 -2.22 -19.70 14.43
C ILE A 216 -2.04 -18.18 14.55
N THR A 217 -2.88 -17.55 15.38
CA THR A 217 -2.76 -16.13 15.75
C THR A 217 -1.96 -15.96 17.04
N HIS A 218 -1.53 -14.73 17.35
CA HIS A 218 -0.73 -14.43 18.54
C HIS A 218 0.57 -15.22 18.61
N ALA A 219 1.17 -15.48 17.45
CA ALA A 219 2.40 -16.25 17.30
C ALA A 219 3.47 -15.41 16.58
N LEU A 220 4.56 -15.12 17.29
CA LEU A 220 5.69 -14.37 16.75
C LEU A 220 6.69 -15.34 16.10
N VAL A 221 6.84 -15.29 14.79
CA VAL A 221 7.90 -16.04 14.11
C VAL A 221 9.25 -15.40 14.42
N HIS A 222 10.20 -16.20 14.90
CA HIS A 222 11.55 -15.78 15.24
C HIS A 222 12.48 -15.84 14.03
N LYS A 223 12.48 -16.98 13.32
CA LYS A 223 13.35 -17.23 12.16
C LYS A 223 12.89 -18.44 11.36
N VAL A 224 13.38 -18.52 10.13
CA VAL A 224 13.36 -19.72 9.30
C VAL A 224 14.44 -20.69 9.78
N LEU A 225 14.11 -21.97 9.82
CA LEU A 225 15.04 -23.05 10.16
C LEU A 225 15.69 -23.56 8.87
N LEU A 226 17.02 -23.67 8.88
CA LEU A 226 17.81 -24.11 7.73
C LEU A 226 18.58 -25.40 8.03
N GLU A 227 18.60 -26.32 7.08
CA GLU A 227 19.55 -27.44 6.97
C GLU A 227 20.42 -27.20 5.74
N GLY A 228 21.67 -26.77 5.97
CA GLY A 228 22.53 -26.30 4.88
C GLY A 228 21.92 -25.10 4.14
N LYS A 229 21.60 -25.28 2.85
CA LYS A 229 20.97 -24.28 1.99
C LYS A 229 19.49 -24.54 1.72
N LYS A 230 18.82 -25.30 2.59
CA LYS A 230 17.40 -25.61 2.47
C LYS A 230 16.61 -25.12 3.68
N ALA A 231 15.50 -24.43 3.44
CA ALA A 231 14.54 -24.10 4.47
C ALA A 231 13.68 -25.32 4.80
N VAL A 232 13.64 -25.69 6.08
CA VAL A 232 12.96 -26.92 6.56
C VAL A 232 11.80 -26.63 7.52
N GLY A 233 11.58 -25.36 7.86
CA GLY A 233 10.54 -24.97 8.81
C GLY A 233 10.74 -23.59 9.39
N VAL A 234 10.02 -23.29 10.47
CA VAL A 234 10.15 -22.04 11.21
C VAL A 234 10.16 -22.28 12.71
N ARG A 235 10.87 -21.39 13.42
CA ARG A 235 10.76 -21.23 14.87
C ARG A 235 9.82 -20.10 15.18
N TYR A 236 8.86 -20.31 16.06
CA TYR A 236 7.95 -19.27 16.52
C TYR A 236 7.65 -19.37 18.02
N GLU A 237 7.25 -18.27 18.62
CA GLU A 237 6.78 -18.19 20.00
C GLU A 237 5.27 -18.03 20.03
N HIS A 238 4.58 -18.91 20.76
CA HIS A 238 3.15 -18.85 20.96
C HIS A 238 2.81 -19.18 22.41
N LYS A 239 2.06 -18.28 23.08
CA LYS A 239 1.70 -18.37 24.50
C LYS A 239 2.93 -18.61 25.41
N GLY A 240 4.02 -17.91 25.13
CA GLY A 240 5.28 -17.99 25.88
C GLY A 240 6.11 -19.26 25.65
N LYS A 241 5.70 -20.13 24.73
CA LYS A 241 6.45 -21.34 24.36
C LYS A 241 7.08 -21.15 22.99
N VAL A 242 8.38 -21.46 22.89
CA VAL A 242 9.09 -21.52 21.61
C VAL A 242 8.88 -22.90 21.00
N VAL A 243 8.45 -22.94 19.75
CA VAL A 243 8.09 -24.14 19.01
C VAL A 243 8.77 -24.10 17.65
N ASP A 244 9.37 -25.22 17.27
CA ASP A 244 9.87 -25.48 15.92
C ASP A 244 8.83 -26.31 15.18
N ILE A 245 8.52 -25.92 13.94
CA ILE A 245 7.56 -26.62 13.09
C ILE A 245 8.14 -26.78 11.69
N SER A 246 8.05 -27.98 11.13
CA SER A 246 8.67 -28.32 9.85
C SER A 246 7.71 -28.10 8.68
N ALA A 247 8.25 -27.61 7.56
CA ALA A 247 7.59 -27.57 6.26
C ALA A 247 8.10 -28.72 5.39
N HIS A 248 7.20 -29.45 4.74
CA HIS A 248 7.54 -30.55 3.86
C HIS A 248 7.90 -30.08 2.44
N LYS A 249 7.24 -29.03 1.93
CA LYS A 249 7.53 -28.44 0.62
C LYS A 249 8.27 -27.12 0.77
N GLU A 250 7.60 -26.07 1.26
CA GLU A 250 8.16 -24.71 1.26
C GLU A 250 7.73 -23.86 2.48
N VAL A 251 8.63 -22.97 2.90
CA VAL A 251 8.34 -21.84 3.78
C VAL A 251 8.16 -20.59 2.92
N ILE A 252 7.09 -19.82 3.17
CA ILE A 252 6.76 -18.62 2.41
C ILE A 252 6.63 -17.43 3.36
N LEU A 253 7.52 -16.46 3.23
CA LEU A 253 7.47 -15.22 3.98
C LEU A 253 6.50 -14.23 3.32
N SER A 254 5.50 -13.79 4.08
CA SER A 254 4.52 -12.76 3.70
C SER A 254 4.36 -11.74 4.83
N ALA A 255 5.47 -11.43 5.51
CA ALA A 255 5.54 -10.54 6.67
C ALA A 255 5.71 -9.05 6.29
N GLY A 256 5.66 -8.74 4.99
CA GLY A 256 5.73 -7.39 4.45
C GLY A 256 7.14 -6.82 4.41
N SER A 257 7.25 -5.60 3.91
CA SER A 257 8.53 -4.91 3.61
C SER A 257 9.37 -4.48 4.81
N ILE A 258 8.94 -4.85 6.01
CA ILE A 258 9.74 -4.68 7.24
C ILE A 258 9.96 -6.07 7.86
N GLY A 259 8.89 -6.87 8.00
CA GLY A 259 8.97 -8.17 8.64
C GLY A 259 9.75 -9.21 7.84
N SER A 260 9.56 -9.30 6.52
CA SER A 260 10.21 -10.30 5.68
C SER A 260 11.74 -10.15 5.64
N PRO A 261 12.34 -8.96 5.35
CA PRO A 261 13.79 -8.81 5.42
C PRO A 261 14.33 -9.03 6.85
N HIS A 262 13.59 -8.60 7.87
CA HIS A 262 14.02 -8.80 9.26
C HIS A 262 14.07 -10.30 9.64
N ILE A 263 13.05 -11.08 9.26
CA ILE A 263 13.03 -12.53 9.49
C ILE A 263 14.14 -13.23 8.70
N LEU A 264 14.40 -12.84 7.45
CA LEU A 264 15.55 -13.35 6.70
C LEU A 264 16.87 -13.09 7.44
N GLN A 265 17.08 -11.85 7.89
CA GLN A 265 18.28 -11.49 8.63
C GLN A 265 18.41 -12.27 9.94
N LEU A 266 17.35 -12.39 10.75
CA LEU A 266 17.32 -13.24 11.96
C LEU A 266 17.55 -14.74 11.67
N SER A 267 17.33 -15.18 10.43
CA SER A 267 17.61 -16.53 9.95
C SER A 267 19.06 -16.72 9.49
N GLY A 268 19.88 -15.67 9.54
CA GLY A 268 21.26 -15.67 9.04
C GLY A 268 21.35 -15.49 7.52
N ILE A 269 20.31 -14.96 6.87
CA ILE A 269 20.26 -14.68 5.43
C ILE A 269 20.21 -13.17 5.23
N GLY A 270 21.28 -12.58 4.70
CA GLY A 270 21.34 -11.14 4.47
C GLY A 270 22.77 -10.62 4.36
N PRO A 271 22.97 -9.28 4.41
CA PRO A 271 24.29 -8.69 4.26
C PRO A 271 25.22 -9.12 5.40
N LYS A 272 26.33 -9.78 5.08
CA LYS A 272 27.29 -10.31 6.07
C LYS A 272 27.62 -9.31 7.19
N ALA A 273 28.02 -8.09 6.82
CA ALA A 273 28.42 -7.06 7.79
C ALA A 273 27.27 -6.62 8.73
N ALA A 274 26.03 -6.60 8.22
CA ALA A 274 24.86 -6.26 9.03
C ALA A 274 24.54 -7.36 10.05
N LEU A 275 24.61 -8.63 9.62
CA LEU A 275 24.37 -9.79 10.48
C LEU A 275 25.40 -9.90 11.60
N GLU A 276 26.69 -9.76 11.27
CA GLU A 276 27.78 -9.79 12.25
C GLU A 276 27.62 -8.69 13.29
N ALA A 277 27.28 -7.46 12.86
CA ALA A 277 27.03 -6.33 13.78
C ALA A 277 25.84 -6.57 14.73
N ALA A 278 24.86 -7.38 14.34
CA ALA A 278 23.70 -7.75 15.13
C ALA A 278 23.90 -9.00 16.00
N ASN A 279 25.11 -9.59 16.00
CA ASN A 279 25.42 -10.89 16.63
C ASN A 279 24.55 -12.04 16.09
N ILE A 280 24.31 -12.04 14.78
CA ILE A 280 23.59 -13.10 14.07
C ILE A 280 24.61 -13.91 13.24
N GLU A 281 24.54 -15.23 13.35
CA GLU A 281 25.36 -16.15 12.55
C GLU A 281 25.04 -16.01 11.05
N VAL A 282 26.07 -15.79 10.24
CA VAL A 282 25.93 -15.67 8.78
C VAL A 282 25.84 -17.06 8.16
N LYS A 283 24.64 -17.43 7.69
CA LYS A 283 24.39 -18.70 6.99
C LYS A 283 24.37 -18.54 5.48
N HIS A 284 23.95 -17.37 5.00
CA HIS A 284 23.99 -17.02 3.60
C HIS A 284 24.15 -15.51 3.44
N ASP A 285 25.29 -15.10 2.86
CA ASP A 285 25.48 -13.71 2.46
C ASP A 285 24.61 -13.41 1.24
N LEU A 286 23.64 -12.51 1.43
CA LEU A 286 22.71 -12.07 0.40
C LEU A 286 22.52 -10.55 0.57
N PRO A 287 23.37 -9.72 -0.08
CA PRO A 287 23.51 -8.31 0.25
C PRO A 287 22.27 -7.45 -0.06
N GLY A 288 21.33 -7.94 -0.87
CA GLY A 288 20.08 -7.24 -1.15
C GLY A 288 19.05 -7.27 -0.02
N VAL A 289 19.18 -8.15 0.98
CA VAL A 289 18.15 -8.32 2.01
C VAL A 289 18.08 -7.10 2.93
N GLY A 290 16.97 -6.38 2.85
CA GLY A 290 16.70 -5.17 3.61
C GLY A 290 17.02 -3.89 2.85
N GLU A 291 17.79 -3.97 1.77
CA GLU A 291 18.16 -2.81 0.94
C GLU A 291 17.02 -2.39 -0.01
N ASN A 292 17.19 -1.25 -0.70
CA ASN A 292 16.25 -0.76 -1.71
C ASN A 292 14.85 -0.42 -1.14
N LEU A 293 14.74 -0.17 0.17
CA LEU A 293 13.47 0.21 0.80
C LEU A 293 12.95 1.51 0.17
N GLN A 294 11.70 1.48 -0.28
CA GLN A 294 11.02 2.61 -0.91
C GLN A 294 9.66 2.80 -0.27
N ASP A 295 9.21 4.04 -0.16
CA ASP A 295 7.89 4.41 0.34
C ASP A 295 7.43 5.71 -0.32
N HIS A 296 6.13 5.95 -0.31
CA HIS A 296 5.52 7.19 -0.77
C HIS A 296 5.45 8.18 0.38
N LEU A 297 5.82 9.43 0.10
CA LEU A 297 5.56 10.56 0.97
C LEU A 297 4.36 11.36 0.46
N GLU A 298 3.59 11.92 1.38
CA GLU A 298 2.51 12.84 1.08
C GLU A 298 2.45 13.99 2.09
N PHE A 299 1.84 15.11 1.71
CA PHE A 299 1.44 16.15 2.65
C PHE A 299 0.00 16.58 2.38
N TYR A 300 -0.57 17.32 3.34
CA TYR A 300 -1.95 17.78 3.27
C TYR A 300 -2.02 19.24 2.83
N PHE A 301 -2.60 19.45 1.66
CA PHE A 301 -3.01 20.79 1.23
C PHE A 301 -4.39 21.08 1.82
N GLN A 302 -4.51 22.10 2.67
CA GLN A 302 -5.73 22.38 3.42
C GLN A 302 -6.32 23.75 3.05
N PHE A 303 -7.64 23.78 2.83
CA PHE A 303 -8.39 25.01 2.56
C PHE A 303 -9.62 25.12 3.44
N LYS A 304 -9.97 26.36 3.80
CA LYS A 304 -11.32 26.65 4.31
C LYS A 304 -12.35 26.39 3.21
N CYS A 305 -13.53 25.95 3.61
CA CYS A 305 -14.69 25.81 2.74
C CYS A 305 -15.71 26.90 3.08
N LYS A 306 -16.15 27.66 2.07
CA LYS A 306 -17.17 28.71 2.20
C LYS A 306 -18.53 28.16 2.60
N GLN A 307 -18.81 26.89 2.32
CA GLN A 307 -20.12 26.27 2.50
C GLN A 307 -20.10 25.19 3.59
N PRO A 308 -21.20 25.03 4.35
CA PRO A 308 -21.28 24.07 5.44
C PRO A 308 -21.59 22.63 4.98
N ILE A 309 -20.81 22.13 4.02
CA ILE A 309 -21.06 20.86 3.32
C ILE A 309 -19.99 19.80 3.57
N THR A 310 -19.00 20.09 4.41
CA THR A 310 -17.85 19.20 4.68
C THR A 310 -18.13 18.26 5.85
N LEU A 311 -17.31 17.21 5.96
CA LEU A 311 -17.39 16.22 7.05
C LEU A 311 -17.03 16.80 8.43
N ASN A 312 -16.41 17.99 8.49
CA ASN A 312 -16.17 18.71 9.76
C ASN A 312 -17.45 18.82 10.59
N GLY A 313 -18.58 19.19 9.95
CA GLY A 313 -19.89 19.27 10.59
C GLY A 313 -20.51 17.93 11.01
N LYS A 314 -19.76 16.82 10.93
CA LYS A 314 -20.16 15.47 11.38
C LYS A 314 -19.20 14.88 12.42
N LEU A 315 -18.29 15.68 12.97
CA LEU A 315 -17.29 15.22 13.94
C LEU A 315 -17.78 15.22 15.39
N ASP A 316 -18.92 15.84 15.67
CA ASP A 316 -19.57 15.80 16.98
C ASP A 316 -20.01 14.39 17.36
N TRP A 317 -20.17 14.15 18.65
CA TRP A 317 -20.46 12.82 19.18
C TRP A 317 -21.85 12.30 18.79
N TRP A 318 -22.84 13.18 18.61
CA TRP A 318 -24.19 12.80 18.19
C TRP A 318 -24.18 12.34 16.73
N SER A 319 -23.52 13.09 15.84
CA SER A 319 -23.33 12.68 14.44
C SER A 319 -22.62 11.33 14.36
N LYS A 320 -21.53 11.15 15.12
CA LYS A 320 -20.81 9.87 15.18
C LYS A 320 -21.70 8.72 15.66
N LEU A 321 -22.52 8.94 16.69
CA LEU A 321 -23.49 7.96 17.19
C LEU A 321 -24.50 7.58 16.10
N LEU A 322 -25.09 8.57 15.41
CA LEU A 322 -26.07 8.32 14.34
C LEU A 322 -25.45 7.57 13.15
N ILE A 323 -24.22 7.95 12.74
CA ILE A 323 -23.47 7.26 11.67
C ILE A 323 -23.20 5.81 12.07
N GLY A 324 -22.72 5.60 13.31
CA GLY A 324 -22.46 4.26 13.85
C GLY A 324 -23.72 3.40 13.90
N THR A 325 -24.83 3.91 14.46
CA THR A 325 -26.10 3.19 14.55
C THR A 325 -26.65 2.85 13.17
N ARG A 326 -26.64 3.78 12.21
CA ARG A 326 -27.09 3.51 10.83
C ARG A 326 -26.26 2.40 10.18
N TRP A 327 -24.93 2.43 10.34
CA TRP A 327 -24.07 1.39 9.80
C TRP A 327 -24.26 0.04 10.51
N ILE A 328 -24.47 0.03 11.82
CA ILE A 328 -24.75 -1.22 12.57
C ILE A 328 -26.02 -1.86 12.03
N LEU A 329 -27.11 -1.08 11.86
CA LEU A 329 -28.42 -1.58 11.46
C LEU A 329 -28.52 -1.93 9.98
N SER A 330 -27.86 -1.17 9.08
CA SER A 330 -28.08 -1.32 7.64
C SER A 330 -26.83 -1.34 6.77
N LYS A 331 -25.62 -1.17 7.34
CA LYS A 331 -24.35 -1.07 6.59
C LYS A 331 -24.35 0.00 5.49
N LYS A 332 -25.07 1.12 5.69
CA LYS A 332 -25.21 2.20 4.71
C LYS A 332 -24.83 3.55 5.32
N GLY A 333 -24.67 4.55 4.46
CA GLY A 333 -24.47 5.95 4.82
C GLY A 333 -23.00 6.33 4.93
N LEU A 334 -22.67 7.34 5.73
CA LEU A 334 -21.28 7.77 5.85
C LEU A 334 -20.37 6.67 6.39
N GLY A 335 -20.86 5.81 7.29
CA GLY A 335 -20.07 4.71 7.86
C GLY A 335 -19.57 3.69 6.83
N SER A 336 -20.13 3.65 5.62
CA SER A 336 -19.76 2.70 4.55
C SER A 336 -18.76 3.25 3.52
N THR A 337 -18.21 4.46 3.71
CA THR A 337 -17.18 5.04 2.82
C THR A 337 -15.88 5.31 3.57
N ASN A 338 -14.75 5.29 2.85
CA ASN A 338 -13.47 5.78 3.34
C ASN A 338 -13.30 7.31 3.15
N HIS A 339 -14.28 7.96 2.52
CA HIS A 339 -14.33 9.39 2.19
C HIS A 339 -13.35 9.89 1.12
N PHE A 340 -12.53 9.02 0.53
CA PHE A 340 -11.70 9.35 -0.62
C PHE A 340 -12.43 8.91 -1.90
N GLU A 341 -13.30 9.77 -2.43
CA GLU A 341 -14.19 9.44 -3.55
C GLU A 341 -13.83 10.14 -4.87
N SER A 342 -12.88 11.08 -4.87
CA SER A 342 -12.25 11.62 -6.08
C SER A 342 -10.73 11.72 -5.92
N CYS A 343 -10.02 11.60 -7.03
CA CYS A 343 -8.56 11.59 -7.09
C CYS A 343 -8.04 12.22 -8.38
N GLY A 344 -6.72 12.29 -8.49
CA GLY A 344 -6.03 12.64 -9.72
C GLY A 344 -4.66 11.97 -9.79
N PHE A 345 -4.24 11.64 -11.01
CA PHE A 345 -2.89 11.18 -11.32
C PHE A 345 -2.35 12.04 -12.46
N ILE A 346 -1.27 12.77 -12.22
CA ILE A 346 -0.68 13.65 -13.22
C ILE A 346 0.84 13.54 -13.19
N ARG A 347 1.48 14.10 -14.20
CA ARG A 347 2.93 14.16 -14.33
C ARG A 347 3.45 15.42 -13.65
N SER A 348 4.59 15.35 -12.99
CA SER A 348 5.20 16.49 -12.27
C SER A 348 5.76 17.54 -13.22
N LYS A 349 6.24 17.13 -14.39
CA LYS A 349 6.84 17.98 -15.43
C LYS A 349 6.73 17.36 -16.82
N ALA A 350 7.01 18.17 -17.85
CA ALA A 350 7.32 17.65 -19.18
C ALA A 350 8.58 16.77 -19.07
N SER A 351 8.75 15.78 -19.94
CA SER A 351 9.79 14.71 -19.90
C SER A 351 9.51 13.53 -18.96
N VAL A 352 8.45 13.57 -18.16
CA VAL A 352 7.96 12.38 -17.46
C VAL A 352 6.98 11.67 -18.39
N GLU A 353 7.13 10.35 -18.58
CA GLU A 353 6.35 9.57 -19.56
C GLU A 353 4.95 9.18 -19.05
N TRP A 354 4.80 8.88 -17.75
CA TRP A 354 3.51 8.55 -17.13
C TRP A 354 3.38 9.20 -15.75
N PRO A 355 2.18 9.33 -15.17
CA PRO A 355 1.99 10.02 -13.90
C PRO A 355 2.96 9.57 -12.81
N ASP A 356 3.42 10.53 -12.03
CA ASP A 356 4.30 10.37 -10.86
C ASP A 356 3.77 11.15 -9.64
N LEU A 357 2.72 11.96 -9.81
CA LEU A 357 1.98 12.61 -8.73
C LEU A 357 0.63 11.93 -8.52
N GLN A 358 0.25 11.72 -7.25
CA GLN A 358 -1.06 11.20 -6.87
C GLN A 358 -1.78 12.18 -5.95
N TYR A 359 -3.08 12.34 -6.18
CA TYR A 359 -3.98 13.18 -5.41
C TYR A 359 -5.09 12.34 -4.79
N HIS A 360 -5.36 12.54 -3.50
CA HIS A 360 -6.57 12.06 -2.83
C HIS A 360 -7.35 13.25 -2.30
N PHE A 361 -8.62 13.38 -2.68
CA PHE A 361 -9.47 14.46 -2.19
C PHE A 361 -10.30 14.00 -1.00
N LEU A 362 -10.31 14.80 0.06
CA LEU A 362 -11.13 14.59 1.25
C LEU A 362 -11.94 15.87 1.57
N PRO A 363 -13.28 15.80 1.61
CA PRO A 363 -14.13 16.94 2.00
C PRO A 363 -14.15 17.11 3.53
N ALA A 364 -12.97 17.16 4.14
CA ALA A 364 -12.73 17.45 5.55
C ALA A 364 -11.34 18.08 5.70
N ALA A 365 -11.18 19.06 6.58
CA ALA A 365 -9.87 19.51 7.02
C ALA A 365 -9.63 19.02 8.45
N MET A 366 -8.77 18.01 8.60
CA MET A 366 -8.55 17.30 9.85
C MET A 366 -7.06 17.28 10.19
N ARG A 367 -6.73 17.39 11.48
CA ARG A 367 -5.40 17.05 12.00
C ARG A 367 -5.25 15.54 12.12
N TYR A 368 -4.00 15.09 12.25
CA TYR A 368 -3.64 13.67 12.35
C TYR A 368 -4.35 12.94 13.52
N ASP A 369 -4.69 13.66 14.60
CA ASP A 369 -5.43 13.13 15.75
C ASP A 369 -6.94 12.96 15.53
N GLY A 370 -7.42 13.25 14.31
CA GLY A 370 -8.82 13.12 13.93
C GLY A 370 -9.71 14.28 14.42
N LYS A 371 -9.12 15.36 14.93
CA LYS A 371 -9.83 16.60 15.27
C LYS A 371 -9.84 17.57 14.10
N GLU A 372 -10.74 18.54 14.14
CA GLU A 372 -10.76 19.64 13.19
C GLU A 372 -9.42 20.37 13.19
N ALA A 373 -8.89 20.65 12.00
CA ALA A 373 -7.67 21.45 11.88
C ALA A 373 -7.88 22.91 12.31
N PHE A 374 -9.12 23.38 12.22
CA PHE A 374 -9.57 24.72 12.60
C PHE A 374 -11.09 24.70 12.82
N ALA A 375 -11.64 25.71 13.50
CA ALA A 375 -13.08 25.83 13.68
C ALA A 375 -13.78 26.13 12.34
N GLY A 376 -14.72 25.27 11.92
CA GLY A 376 -15.54 25.47 10.73
C GLY A 376 -15.37 24.38 9.67
N HIS A 377 -15.75 24.71 8.44
CA HIS A 377 -15.74 23.76 7.33
C HIS A 377 -14.49 23.91 6.48
N GLY A 378 -13.85 22.80 6.11
CA GLY A 378 -12.70 22.77 5.22
C GLY A 378 -12.61 21.47 4.42
N PHE A 379 -11.76 21.47 3.41
CA PHE A 379 -11.40 20.29 2.65
C PHE A 379 -9.88 20.20 2.53
N GLN A 380 -9.39 19.01 2.23
CA GLN A 380 -7.97 18.79 2.02
C GLN A 380 -7.70 17.88 0.84
N VAL A 381 -6.51 18.06 0.28
CA VAL A 381 -5.98 17.29 -0.83
C VAL A 381 -4.69 16.67 -0.33
N HIS A 382 -4.64 15.34 -0.28
CA HIS A 382 -3.41 14.62 0.00
C HIS A 382 -2.66 14.48 -1.32
N VAL A 383 -1.44 14.98 -1.37
CA VAL A 383 -0.64 14.96 -2.60
C VAL A 383 0.77 14.46 -2.29
N GLY A 384 1.26 13.59 -3.16
CA GLY A 384 2.58 12.96 -3.02
C GLY A 384 3.25 12.74 -4.38
N HIS A 385 4.57 12.83 -4.39
CA HIS A 385 5.41 12.38 -5.49
C HIS A 385 5.78 10.92 -5.24
N ASN A 386 5.21 10.03 -6.07
CA ASN A 386 5.15 8.60 -5.83
C ASN A 386 6.22 7.78 -6.58
N LYS A 387 7.15 8.43 -7.28
CA LYS A 387 8.29 7.74 -7.90
C LYS A 387 9.62 8.26 -7.34
N PRO A 388 9.86 8.09 -6.02
CA PRO A 388 11.07 8.59 -5.40
C PRO A 388 12.32 7.86 -5.89
N LYS A 389 13.44 8.57 -5.97
CA LYS A 389 14.77 8.02 -6.21
C LYS A 389 15.47 7.62 -4.92
N SER A 390 15.13 8.23 -3.78
CA SER A 390 15.62 7.84 -2.45
C SER A 390 15.47 6.35 -2.20
N ARG A 391 16.50 5.76 -1.57
CA ARG A 391 16.54 4.34 -1.19
C ARG A 391 16.99 4.22 0.26
N GLY A 392 16.18 3.49 1.01
CA GLY A 392 16.41 3.17 2.40
C GLY A 392 16.86 1.73 2.62
N GLN A 393 16.89 1.35 3.90
CA GLN A 393 17.23 0.01 4.36
C GLN A 393 16.42 -0.44 5.59
N ILE A 394 16.31 -1.76 5.75
CA ILE A 394 15.86 -2.45 6.96
C ILE A 394 17.02 -3.27 7.50
N LYS A 395 17.41 -3.05 8.75
CA LYS A 395 18.59 -3.70 9.34
C LYS A 395 18.30 -4.23 10.74
N ALA A 396 18.54 -5.52 10.96
CA ALA A 396 18.53 -6.13 12.27
C ALA A 396 19.64 -5.51 13.13
N ILE A 397 19.31 -5.18 14.37
CA ILE A 397 20.26 -4.59 15.33
C ILE A 397 20.55 -5.54 16.51
N SER A 398 19.83 -6.66 16.57
CA SER A 398 19.93 -7.67 17.61
C SER A 398 19.50 -9.03 17.04
N ASN A 399 19.97 -10.10 17.66
CA ASN A 399 19.48 -11.45 17.41
C ASN A 399 18.21 -11.81 18.22
N ASP A 400 17.73 -10.90 19.07
CA ASP A 400 16.43 -11.04 19.76
C ASP A 400 15.29 -10.70 18.78
N PRO A 401 14.42 -11.67 18.42
CA PRO A 401 13.32 -11.45 17.48
C PRO A 401 12.25 -10.46 17.98
N LYS A 402 12.28 -10.08 19.26
CA LYS A 402 11.36 -9.08 19.85
C LYS A 402 11.86 -7.65 19.68
N VAL A 403 13.13 -7.47 19.35
CA VAL A 403 13.70 -6.15 19.07
C VAL A 403 13.33 -5.77 17.64
N HIS A 404 12.76 -4.56 17.46
CA HIS A 404 12.43 -4.06 16.14
C HIS A 404 13.72 -3.78 15.33
N PRO A 405 13.71 -3.98 14.00
CA PRO A 405 14.84 -3.62 13.17
C PRO A 405 14.99 -2.10 13.09
N GLU A 406 16.18 -1.65 12.72
CA GLU A 406 16.38 -0.31 12.19
C GLU A 406 15.60 -0.15 10.88
N ILE A 407 14.86 0.95 10.77
CA ILE A 407 14.13 1.34 9.56
C ILE A 407 14.62 2.73 9.18
N ARG A 408 15.13 2.90 7.97
CA ARG A 408 15.58 4.19 7.45
C ARG A 408 15.19 4.29 5.99
N PHE A 409 14.54 5.37 5.57
CA PHE A 409 14.07 5.55 4.20
C PHE A 409 14.97 6.46 3.36
N ASN A 410 15.73 7.36 3.99
CA ASN A 410 16.49 8.42 3.35
C ASN A 410 15.61 9.33 2.49
N TYR A 411 14.42 9.66 3.01
CA TYR A 411 13.42 10.48 2.33
C TYR A 411 13.99 11.82 1.87
N LEU A 412 13.77 12.20 0.60
CA LEU A 412 14.21 13.49 0.01
C LEU A 412 15.73 13.68 -0.14
N GLU A 413 16.51 12.61 0.01
CA GLU A 413 17.95 12.60 -0.29
C GLU A 413 18.23 13.14 -1.70
N HIS A 414 17.48 12.67 -2.70
CA HIS A 414 17.69 13.08 -4.09
C HIS A 414 16.97 14.39 -4.44
N GLU A 415 17.63 15.23 -5.23
CA GLU A 415 17.08 16.48 -5.76
C GLU A 415 15.80 16.26 -6.56
N ALA A 416 15.73 15.18 -7.34
CA ALA A 416 14.55 14.83 -8.13
C ALA A 416 13.29 14.62 -7.25
N ASP A 417 13.46 14.14 -6.02
CA ASP A 417 12.34 13.93 -5.10
C ASP A 417 11.82 15.29 -4.60
N ARG A 418 12.74 16.22 -4.28
CA ARG A 418 12.42 17.61 -3.89
C ARG A 418 11.80 18.40 -5.04
N GLU A 419 12.30 18.26 -6.27
CA GLU A 419 11.64 18.80 -7.48
C GLU A 419 10.19 18.32 -7.62
N GLY A 420 9.94 17.03 -7.44
CA GLY A 420 8.60 16.45 -7.48
C GLY A 420 7.67 17.07 -6.43
N PHE A 421 8.15 17.27 -5.20
CA PHE A 421 7.36 17.93 -4.16
C PHE A 421 7.13 19.43 -4.39
N ARG A 422 8.09 20.14 -5.00
CA ARG A 422 7.85 21.51 -5.48
C ARG A 422 6.74 21.57 -6.53
N ALA A 423 6.73 20.61 -7.46
CA ALA A 423 5.65 20.47 -8.43
C ALA A 423 4.29 20.18 -7.74
N CYS A 424 4.24 19.31 -6.72
CA CYS A 424 3.02 19.09 -5.93
C CYS A 424 2.44 20.41 -5.41
N VAL A 425 3.25 21.28 -4.78
CA VAL A 425 2.77 22.55 -4.22
C VAL A 425 2.24 23.48 -5.32
N ARG A 426 3.02 23.68 -6.39
CA ARG A 426 2.67 24.62 -7.48
C ARG A 426 1.41 24.18 -8.23
N LEU A 427 1.37 22.92 -8.66
CA LEU A 427 0.27 22.38 -9.45
C LEU A 427 -1.01 22.30 -8.60
N THR A 428 -0.92 21.93 -7.32
CA THR A 428 -2.10 21.91 -6.44
C THR A 428 -2.71 23.30 -6.29
N ARG A 429 -1.90 24.35 -6.10
CA ARG A 429 -2.42 25.72 -6.05
C ARG A 429 -3.10 26.13 -7.34
N GLU A 430 -2.50 25.83 -8.49
CA GLU A 430 -3.09 26.14 -9.80
C GLU A 430 -4.44 25.43 -9.99
N ILE A 431 -4.52 24.14 -9.64
CA ILE A 431 -5.74 23.33 -9.75
C ILE A 431 -6.82 23.87 -8.81
N ILE A 432 -6.51 24.05 -7.53
CA ILE A 432 -7.51 24.48 -6.55
C ILE A 432 -8.02 25.90 -6.84
N ASN A 433 -7.22 26.72 -7.50
CA ASN A 433 -7.62 28.05 -7.93
C ASN A 433 -8.47 28.11 -9.21
N GLN A 434 -8.83 27.01 -9.86
CA GLN A 434 -9.73 27.04 -11.02
C GLN A 434 -11.18 27.43 -10.68
N GLN A 435 -11.97 27.81 -11.69
CA GLN A 435 -13.33 28.33 -11.54
C GLN A 435 -14.27 27.36 -10.80
N ALA A 436 -14.16 26.05 -11.09
CA ALA A 436 -15.02 25.02 -10.52
C ALA A 436 -15.04 25.01 -8.98
N LEU A 437 -13.97 25.49 -8.34
CA LEU A 437 -13.86 25.56 -6.89
C LEU A 437 -14.18 26.94 -6.30
N ASP A 438 -14.45 27.99 -7.08
CA ASP A 438 -14.65 29.35 -6.56
C ASP A 438 -15.83 29.48 -5.57
N ASN A 439 -16.88 28.69 -5.78
CA ASN A 439 -18.05 28.63 -4.91
C ASN A 439 -17.77 27.96 -3.54
N TYR A 440 -16.67 27.22 -3.44
CA TYR A 440 -16.35 26.38 -2.28
C TYR A 440 -15.05 26.78 -1.59
N ARG A 441 -14.00 27.12 -2.34
CA ARG A 441 -12.66 27.47 -1.87
C ARG A 441 -12.68 28.76 -1.07
N GLY A 442 -12.30 28.67 0.20
CA GLY A 442 -11.91 29.77 1.06
C GLY A 442 -10.39 29.95 1.08
N GLU A 443 -9.87 30.49 2.18
CA GLU A 443 -8.43 30.73 2.36
C GLU A 443 -7.62 29.42 2.42
N GLU A 444 -6.40 29.46 1.88
CA GLU A 444 -5.38 28.43 2.07
C GLU A 444 -4.92 28.42 3.54
N ILE A 445 -4.89 27.24 4.15
CA ILE A 445 -4.45 27.03 5.53
C ILE A 445 -3.03 26.47 5.56
N GLN A 446 -2.78 25.45 4.75
CA GLN A 446 -1.49 24.77 4.64
C GLN A 446 -1.26 24.43 3.17
N PRO A 447 -0.09 24.74 2.57
CA PRO A 447 1.15 25.29 3.16
C PRO A 447 1.05 26.73 3.69
N GLY A 448 0.15 27.53 3.11
CA GLY A 448 0.00 28.96 3.40
C GLY A 448 0.65 29.83 2.33
N LEU A 449 0.04 30.99 2.05
CA LEU A 449 0.42 31.88 0.94
C LEU A 449 1.83 32.48 1.04
N HIS A 450 2.51 32.35 2.19
CA HIS A 450 3.87 32.82 2.39
C HIS A 450 4.94 31.85 1.86
N VAL A 451 4.58 30.58 1.60
CA VAL A 451 5.49 29.57 1.06
C VAL A 451 5.49 29.66 -0.46
N GLN A 452 6.49 30.30 -1.09
CA GLN A 452 6.52 30.61 -2.52
C GLN A 452 7.81 30.18 -3.22
N THR A 453 8.97 30.45 -2.61
CA THR A 453 10.26 30.09 -3.22
C THR A 453 10.52 28.59 -3.11
N ASP A 454 11.49 28.09 -3.89
CA ASP A 454 11.89 26.68 -3.82
C ASP A 454 12.36 26.31 -2.41
N GLU A 455 13.13 27.17 -1.75
CA GLU A 455 13.66 26.95 -0.41
C GLU A 455 12.55 26.95 0.65
N GLU A 456 11.56 27.84 0.52
CA GLU A 456 10.40 27.88 1.41
C GLU A 456 9.56 26.61 1.24
N ILE A 457 9.36 26.16 0.00
CA ILE A 457 8.63 24.92 -0.29
C ILE A 457 9.40 23.71 0.28
N ASP A 458 10.70 23.61 0.02
CA ASP A 458 11.52 22.49 0.52
C ASP A 458 11.54 22.45 2.05
N SER A 459 11.58 23.61 2.72
CA SER A 459 11.46 23.71 4.18
C SER A 459 10.09 23.25 4.67
N PHE A 460 9.02 23.73 4.04
CA PHE A 460 7.66 23.30 4.36
C PHE A 460 7.48 21.78 4.20
N VAL A 461 7.97 21.23 3.08
CA VAL A 461 7.89 19.80 2.74
C VAL A 461 8.61 18.99 3.80
N ARG A 462 9.87 19.30 4.13
CA ARG A 462 10.63 18.60 5.20
C ARG A 462 9.90 18.56 6.53
N GLN A 463 9.19 19.62 6.89
CA GLN A 463 8.44 19.73 8.14
C GLN A 463 7.07 19.06 8.12
N SER A 464 6.45 18.92 6.95
CA SER A 464 5.02 18.58 6.83
C SER A 464 4.72 17.24 6.17
N VAL A 465 5.68 16.65 5.43
CA VAL A 465 5.46 15.34 4.82
C VAL A 465 5.29 14.25 5.87
N GLU A 466 4.46 13.28 5.54
CA GLU A 466 4.24 12.04 6.27
C GLU A 466 4.39 10.87 5.29
N SER A 467 4.67 9.67 5.83
CA SER A 467 4.58 8.45 5.03
C SER A 467 3.13 8.19 4.65
N ALA A 468 2.88 7.88 3.37
CA ALA A 468 1.59 7.36 2.90
C ALA A 468 1.42 5.85 3.23
N TYR A 469 2.37 5.27 3.96
CA TYR A 469 2.36 3.92 4.51
C TYR A 469 2.43 2.81 3.46
N HIS A 470 3.25 3.04 2.44
CA HIS A 470 3.52 2.18 1.29
C HIS A 470 4.98 1.66 1.24
N PRO A 471 5.59 1.19 2.35
CA PRO A 471 6.93 0.60 2.28
C PRO A 471 6.92 -0.65 1.39
N SER A 472 7.94 -0.76 0.53
CA SER A 472 8.12 -1.83 -0.46
C SER A 472 9.59 -2.09 -0.76
N CYS A 473 9.86 -3.05 -1.64
CA CYS A 473 11.14 -3.25 -2.33
C CYS A 473 12.33 -3.78 -1.51
N SER A 474 12.17 -3.96 -0.19
CA SER A 474 13.21 -4.41 0.75
C SER A 474 13.73 -5.84 0.53
N CYS A 475 13.13 -6.62 -0.36
CA CYS A 475 13.54 -7.95 -0.78
C CYS A 475 13.40 -8.09 -2.31
N LYS A 476 13.91 -7.10 -3.04
CA LYS A 476 13.61 -6.90 -4.46
C LYS A 476 13.76 -8.17 -5.32
N MET A 477 12.80 -8.37 -6.20
CA MET A 477 12.83 -9.39 -7.24
C MET A 477 13.79 -8.99 -8.37
N GLY A 478 14.47 -9.96 -8.96
CA GLY A 478 15.32 -9.75 -10.13
C GLY A 478 16.37 -10.84 -10.31
N THR A 479 17.30 -10.58 -11.23
CA THR A 479 18.39 -11.49 -11.58
C THR A 479 19.78 -10.86 -11.41
N ASP A 480 19.85 -9.61 -10.95
CA ASP A 480 21.11 -8.93 -10.63
C ASP A 480 21.64 -9.31 -9.24
N ALA A 481 22.87 -8.89 -8.94
CA ALA A 481 23.57 -9.24 -7.69
C ALA A 481 22.88 -8.72 -6.41
N MET A 482 21.99 -7.73 -6.51
CA MET A 482 21.24 -7.18 -5.38
C MET A 482 19.83 -7.77 -5.27
N ALA A 483 19.42 -8.66 -6.18
CA ALA A 483 18.13 -9.33 -6.08
C ALA A 483 18.10 -10.29 -4.87
N VAL A 484 16.99 -10.31 -4.17
CA VAL A 484 16.75 -11.22 -3.03
C VAL A 484 15.93 -12.43 -3.46
N VAL A 485 14.98 -12.22 -4.36
CA VAL A 485 14.22 -13.30 -4.98
C VAL A 485 14.34 -13.29 -6.49
N ASP A 486 14.21 -14.46 -7.10
CA ASP A 486 14.11 -14.60 -8.55
C ASP A 486 12.68 -14.28 -9.05
N PRO A 487 12.43 -14.24 -10.38
CA PRO A 487 11.10 -14.00 -10.95
C PRO A 487 10.03 -15.03 -10.56
N GLN A 488 10.43 -16.17 -9.99
CA GLN A 488 9.54 -17.17 -9.41
C GLN A 488 9.35 -16.95 -7.90
N THR A 489 9.78 -15.82 -7.36
CA THR A 489 9.69 -15.42 -5.95
C THR A 489 10.49 -16.31 -4.98
N ARG A 490 11.46 -17.09 -5.48
CA ARG A 490 12.34 -17.96 -4.67
C ARG A 490 13.52 -17.17 -4.15
N VAL A 491 13.86 -17.34 -2.88
CA VAL A 491 15.04 -16.68 -2.30
C VAL A 491 16.30 -17.23 -2.97
N HIS A 492 17.13 -16.33 -3.48
CA HIS A 492 18.38 -16.72 -4.12
C HIS A 492 19.25 -17.53 -3.16
N GLY A 493 19.78 -18.66 -3.64
CA GLY A 493 20.68 -19.53 -2.89
C GLY A 493 20.06 -20.35 -1.74
N ILE A 494 18.74 -20.28 -1.51
CA ILE A 494 18.03 -21.05 -0.47
C ILE A 494 16.87 -21.86 -1.08
N GLU A 495 16.98 -23.19 -1.07
CA GLU A 495 15.91 -24.11 -1.49
C GLU A 495 14.73 -24.08 -0.51
N GLY A 496 13.51 -24.16 -1.03
CA GLY A 496 12.29 -24.29 -0.21
C GLY A 496 11.89 -23.02 0.54
N LEU A 497 12.44 -21.85 0.15
CA LEU A 497 12.11 -20.55 0.73
C LEU A 497 11.66 -19.56 -0.34
N ARG A 498 10.51 -18.91 -0.10
CA ARG A 498 10.01 -17.80 -0.92
C ARG A 498 9.72 -16.58 -0.08
N VAL A 499 9.73 -15.42 -0.73
CA VAL A 499 9.13 -14.19 -0.20
C VAL A 499 8.03 -13.77 -1.16
N VAL A 500 6.83 -13.54 -0.64
CA VAL A 500 5.66 -13.12 -1.41
C VAL A 500 4.91 -12.07 -0.60
N ASP A 501 5.28 -10.81 -0.84
CA ASP A 501 4.62 -9.60 -0.34
C ASP A 501 5.20 -8.36 -1.06
N SER A 502 4.85 -7.14 -0.63
CA SER A 502 5.33 -5.89 -1.25
C SER A 502 6.85 -5.66 -1.17
N SER A 503 7.59 -6.44 -0.36
CA SER A 503 9.05 -6.38 -0.31
C SER A 503 9.70 -6.79 -1.63
N ILE A 504 9.04 -7.62 -2.45
CA ILE A 504 9.67 -8.15 -3.66
C ILE A 504 9.58 -7.22 -4.86
N PHE A 505 8.90 -6.07 -4.75
CA PHE A 505 8.81 -5.14 -5.87
C PHE A 505 10.21 -4.64 -6.23
N PRO A 506 10.64 -4.65 -7.50
CA PRO A 506 11.93 -4.06 -7.88
C PRO A 506 11.98 -2.55 -7.63
N THR A 507 10.87 -1.88 -7.93
CA THR A 507 10.63 -0.44 -7.81
C THR A 507 9.18 -0.22 -7.39
N ILE A 508 8.93 0.83 -6.61
CA ILE A 508 7.59 1.12 -6.12
C ILE A 508 6.67 1.56 -7.28
N PRO A 509 5.46 0.98 -7.43
CA PRO A 509 4.50 1.43 -8.44
C PRO A 509 3.84 2.74 -8.02
N ASN A 510 3.42 3.57 -8.98
CA ASN A 510 2.74 4.83 -8.71
C ASN A 510 1.29 4.57 -8.21
N GLY A 511 1.16 4.43 -6.89
CA GLY A 511 -0.13 4.31 -6.21
C GLY A 511 -0.08 3.43 -4.96
N ASN A 512 -1.25 3.17 -4.37
CA ASN A 512 -1.34 2.37 -3.15
C ASN A 512 -1.00 0.90 -3.41
N LEU A 513 -0.27 0.27 -2.48
CA LEU A 513 0.37 -1.03 -2.74
C LEU A 513 -0.48 -2.27 -2.45
N ASN A 514 -1.67 -2.11 -1.88
CA ASN A 514 -2.48 -3.26 -1.46
C ASN A 514 -2.92 -4.13 -2.65
N SER A 515 -3.41 -3.51 -3.73
CA SER A 515 -3.81 -4.27 -4.93
C SER A 515 -2.61 -4.93 -5.62
N PRO A 516 -1.47 -4.23 -5.89
CA PRO A 516 -0.25 -4.87 -6.39
C PRO A 516 0.20 -6.07 -5.55
N THR A 517 0.10 -5.98 -4.22
CA THR A 517 0.50 -7.05 -3.31
C THR A 517 -0.42 -8.28 -3.43
N ILE A 518 -1.73 -8.05 -3.57
CA ILE A 518 -2.71 -9.12 -3.78
C ILE A 518 -2.50 -9.77 -5.16
N MET A 519 -2.23 -8.99 -6.20
CA MET A 519 -1.92 -9.47 -7.54
C MET A 519 -0.68 -10.37 -7.53
N VAL A 520 0.41 -9.92 -6.87
CA VAL A 520 1.63 -10.72 -6.72
C VAL A 520 1.34 -12.05 -6.03
N ALA A 521 0.53 -12.05 -4.96
CA ALA A 521 0.18 -13.26 -4.24
C ALA A 521 -0.70 -14.22 -5.05
N GLU A 522 -1.67 -13.71 -5.82
CA GLU A 522 -2.51 -14.51 -6.72
C GLU A 522 -1.69 -15.21 -7.80
N ARG A 523 -0.69 -14.50 -8.34
CA ARG A 523 0.20 -15.05 -9.36
C ARG A 523 1.21 -16.03 -8.78
N ALA A 524 1.86 -15.67 -7.67
CA ALA A 524 2.79 -16.55 -6.99
C ALA A 524 2.11 -17.85 -6.52
N ALA A 525 0.84 -17.81 -6.13
CA ALA A 525 0.08 -19.01 -5.78
C ALA A 525 -0.01 -20.02 -6.95
N ASP A 526 -0.19 -19.56 -8.20
CA ASP A 526 -0.19 -20.46 -9.36
C ASP A 526 1.23 -21.00 -9.63
N MET A 527 2.28 -20.19 -9.46
CA MET A 527 3.68 -20.64 -9.56
C MET A 527 4.01 -21.73 -8.53
N ILE A 528 3.65 -21.53 -7.27
CA ILE A 528 3.91 -22.46 -6.15
C ILE A 528 3.17 -23.79 -6.36
N ARG A 529 1.97 -23.74 -6.94
CA ARG A 529 1.16 -24.92 -7.26
C ARG A 529 1.53 -25.56 -8.59
N SER A 530 2.54 -25.03 -9.29
CA SER A 530 2.94 -25.46 -10.63
C SER A 530 1.77 -25.50 -11.62
N ARG A 531 0.86 -24.53 -11.53
CA ARG A 531 -0.24 -24.33 -12.47
C ARG A 531 0.27 -23.53 -13.67
N ALA A 532 -0.39 -23.72 -14.82
CA ALA A 532 -0.20 -22.82 -15.95
C ALA A 532 -0.57 -21.39 -15.54
N LEU A 533 0.33 -20.44 -15.80
CA LEU A 533 0.06 -19.02 -15.54
C LEU A 533 -1.00 -18.49 -16.51
N LEU A 534 -1.77 -17.50 -16.08
CA LEU A 534 -2.74 -16.84 -16.95
C LEU A 534 -2.05 -16.16 -18.13
N ALA A 535 -2.66 -16.27 -19.31
CA ALA A 535 -2.13 -15.69 -20.53
C ALA A 535 -2.03 -14.16 -20.44
N PRO A 536 -1.00 -13.54 -21.05
CA PRO A 536 -0.85 -12.09 -21.05
C PRO A 536 -2.03 -11.40 -21.76
N SER A 537 -2.41 -10.24 -21.24
CA SER A 537 -3.46 -9.39 -21.79
C SER A 537 -2.96 -8.56 -22.98
N ASN A 538 -3.84 -8.29 -23.94
CA ASN A 538 -3.57 -7.35 -25.04
C ASN A 538 -4.26 -5.99 -24.82
N ALA A 539 -4.71 -5.72 -23.61
CA ALA A 539 -5.44 -4.50 -23.27
C ALA A 539 -4.59 -3.25 -23.51
N ALA A 540 -5.19 -2.26 -24.18
CA ALA A 540 -4.50 -1.03 -24.52
C ALA A 540 -4.26 -0.13 -23.29
N VAL A 541 -3.16 0.62 -23.32
CA VAL A 541 -2.85 1.62 -22.29
C VAL A 541 -2.66 2.96 -22.97
N THR A 542 -3.34 3.97 -22.46
CA THR A 542 -3.29 5.34 -22.93
C THR A 542 -2.09 6.04 -22.31
N ILE A 543 -1.23 6.58 -23.17
CA ILE A 543 -0.10 7.43 -22.80
C ILE A 543 -0.32 8.79 -23.46
N ALA A 544 0.00 9.88 -22.77
CA ALA A 544 -0.09 11.22 -23.34
C ALA A 544 0.88 11.36 -24.54
N GLY A 545 0.39 11.69 -25.74
CA GLY A 545 1.22 11.66 -26.97
C GLY A 545 2.44 12.60 -27.00
N ASN A 546 2.37 13.75 -26.33
CA ASN A 546 3.42 14.78 -26.33
C ASN A 546 4.09 14.94 -24.95
N TRP A 547 4.24 13.85 -24.21
CA TRP A 547 4.69 13.89 -22.81
C TRP A 547 6.09 14.50 -22.63
N GLN A 548 6.94 14.41 -23.66
CA GLN A 548 8.30 14.94 -23.68
C GLN A 548 8.32 16.47 -23.60
N GLU A 549 7.34 17.13 -24.21
CA GLU A 549 7.29 18.60 -24.37
C GLU A 549 6.21 19.23 -23.48
N GLN A 550 5.17 18.48 -23.12
CA GLN A 550 4.01 18.98 -22.41
C GLN A 550 3.75 18.19 -21.13
N GLN A 551 3.54 18.91 -20.03
CA GLN A 551 3.19 18.33 -18.72
C GLN A 551 1.69 17.98 -18.62
N ARG A 552 0.84 18.55 -19.49
CA ARG A 552 -0.63 18.38 -19.49
C ARG A 552 -1.19 18.42 -20.90
N SER A 553 -2.46 18.06 -21.07
CA SER A 553 -3.10 17.93 -22.39
C SER A 553 -3.54 19.24 -23.02
N THR A 554 -3.96 20.21 -22.23
CA THR A 554 -4.45 21.51 -22.71
C THR A 554 -3.98 22.65 -21.80
N VAL A 555 -4.16 23.89 -22.24
CA VAL A 555 -3.84 25.07 -21.42
C VAL A 555 -4.89 25.22 -20.30
N ALA A 556 -4.45 25.65 -19.12
CA ALA A 556 -5.35 25.96 -18.01
C ALA A 556 -6.29 27.12 -18.38
N LYS A 557 -7.56 27.03 -17.99
CA LYS A 557 -8.55 28.11 -18.19
C LYS A 557 -8.20 29.36 -17.40
N ARG A 558 -7.61 29.20 -16.21
CA ARG A 558 -7.09 30.28 -15.37
C ARG A 558 -5.63 30.02 -15.05
N THR A 559 -4.76 30.93 -15.47
CA THR A 559 -3.37 30.95 -15.01
C THR A 559 -3.31 31.70 -13.69
N THR A 560 -2.76 31.08 -12.66
CA THR A 560 -2.39 31.77 -11.42
C THR A 560 -0.95 32.24 -11.54
N ASN A 561 -0.70 33.54 -11.30
CA ASN A 561 0.65 34.07 -11.19
C ASN A 561 1.35 33.59 -9.92
#